data_AF-A0A3S2YLV1-F1
#
_entry.id   AF-A0A3S2YLV1-F1
#
_cell.length_a   1.000
_cell.length_b   1.000
_cell.length_c   1.000
_cell.angle_alpha   90.00
_cell.angle_beta   90.00
_cell.angle_gamma   90.00
#
_symmetry.space_group_name_H-M   'P 1'
#
loop_
_entity.id
_entity.type
_entity.pdbx_description
1 polymer ?
#
loop_
_entity_poly.entity_id
_entity_poly.type
_entity_poly.pdbx_seq_one_letter_code
_entity_poly.pdbx_strand_id
1 'polypeptide(L)' 'MSRRIIWDRSGNPIPFVSQALKIDPYRCADALHTIKQAAGLSPKDDTVIYDNGDVTDKLSGDEIGNLHDEH' A
#
# COMPACT_ATOMS: atom_id res chain seq x y z
N MET A 1 -5.98 17.71 5.79
CA MET A 1 -4.60 17.41 5.36
C MET A 1 -4.70 16.76 3.98
N SER A 2 -3.83 17.10 3.02
CA SER A 2 -3.87 16.53 1.68
C SER A 2 -2.89 15.35 1.62
N ARG A 3 -3.38 14.14 1.34
CA ARG A 3 -2.53 12.97 1.09
C ARG A 3 -2.05 12.98 -0.36
N ARG A 4 -0.79 12.67 -0.61
CA ARG A 4 -0.21 12.64 -1.96
C ARG A 4 -0.02 11.20 -2.40
N ILE A 5 -0.46 10.89 -3.62
CA ILE A 5 -0.21 9.59 -4.24
C ILE A 5 1.29 9.43 -4.48
N ILE A 6 1.86 8.34 -3.97
CA ILE A 6 3.23 7.91 -4.27
C ILE A 6 3.25 6.72 -5.22
N TRP A 7 2.16 5.94 -5.30
CA TRP A 7 2.04 4.82 -6.22
C TRP A 7 0.59 4.58 -6.63
N ASP A 8 0.32 4.46 -7.94
CA ASP A 8 -1.01 4.19 -8.51
C ASP A 8 -1.00 3.24 -9.73
N ARG A 9 0.15 2.63 -10.00
CA ARG A 9 0.38 1.80 -11.20
C ARG A 9 0.44 0.32 -10.86
N SER A 10 0.31 -0.54 -11.87
CA SER A 10 0.43 -1.98 -11.68
C SER A 10 1.89 -2.39 -11.47
N GLY A 11 2.10 -3.54 -10.82
CA GLY A 11 3.43 -4.13 -10.60
C GLY A 11 3.80 -4.16 -9.11
N ASN A 12 5.12 -4.27 -8.84
CA ASN A 12 5.63 -4.35 -7.47
C ASN A 12 5.90 -2.93 -6.90
N PRO A 13 5.07 -2.42 -5.97
CA PRO A 13 5.28 -1.10 -5.38
C PRO A 13 6.44 -1.06 -4.38
N ILE A 14 6.85 -2.22 -3.84
CA ILE A 14 7.67 -2.32 -2.63
C ILE A 14 8.99 -1.53 -2.72
N PRO A 15 9.82 -1.63 -3.79
CA PRO A 15 11.09 -0.90 -3.82
C PRO A 15 10.92 0.62 -3.76
N PHE A 16 9.86 1.14 -4.38
CA PHE A 16 9.61 2.58 -4.43
C PHE A 16 8.92 3.07 -3.15
N VAL A 17 7.89 2.36 -2.70
CA VAL A 17 7.09 2.73 -1.53
C VAL A 17 7.89 2.62 -0.24
N SER A 18 8.69 1.56 -0.08
CA SER A 18 9.56 1.41 1.10
C SER A 18 10.57 2.56 1.22
N GLN A 19 11.16 2.98 0.09
CA GLN A 19 12.07 4.11 0.05
C GLN A 19 11.35 5.43 0.36
N ALA A 20 10.16 5.65 -0.20
CA ALA A 20 9.39 6.87 0.01
C ALA A 20 8.92 7.02 1.47
N LEU A 21 8.43 5.94 2.07
CA LEU A 21 7.91 5.90 3.45
C LEU A 21 9.01 5.64 4.50
N LYS A 22 10.25 5.40 4.07
CA LYS A 22 11.41 5.06 4.91
C LYS A 22 11.13 3.85 5.83
N ILE A 23 10.45 2.85 5.29
CA ILE A 23 10.17 1.58 5.95
C ILE A 23 11.04 0.48 5.36
N ASP A 24 11.27 -0.58 6.12
CA ASP A 24 12.00 -1.74 5.61
C ASP A 24 11.23 -2.42 4.46
N PRO A 25 11.88 -2.81 3.35
CA PRO A 25 11.21 -3.43 2.21
C PRO A 25 10.48 -4.74 2.54
N TYR A 26 11.02 -5.56 3.46
CA TYR A 26 10.35 -6.79 3.87
C TYR A 26 9.10 -6.48 4.69
N ARG A 27 9.18 -5.53 5.63
CA ARG A 27 8.01 -5.06 6.38
C ARG A 27 6.95 -4.43 5.47
N CYS A 28 7.37 -3.64 4.49
CA CYS A 28 6.46 -3.06 3.50
C CYS A 28 5.72 -4.14 2.70
N ALA A 29 6.42 -5.21 2.31
CA ALA A 29 5.83 -6.32 1.57
C ALA A 29 4.83 -7.10 2.43
N ASP A 30 5.20 -7.38 3.68
CA ASP A 30 4.35 -8.09 4.63
C ASP A 30 3.08 -7.29 4.97
N ALA A 31 3.23 -6.01 5.35
CA ALA A 31 2.11 -5.11 5.62
C ALA A 31 1.16 -4.99 4.43
N LEU A 32 1.69 -4.77 3.22
CA LEU A 32 0.86 -4.68 2.02
C LEU A 32 0.14 -6.00 1.71
N HIS A 33 0.79 -7.14 1.97
CA HIS A 33 0.17 -8.45 1.80
C HIS A 33 -1.00 -8.65 2.77
N THR A 34 -0.79 -8.35 4.05
CA THR A 34 -1.82 -8.43 5.10
C THR A 34 -3.00 -7.52 4.81
N ILE A 35 -2.75 -6.26 4.42
CA ILE A 35 -3.79 -5.29 4.03
C ILE A 35 -4.64 -5.83 2.88
N LYS A 36 -3.99 -6.30 1.80
CA LYS A 36 -4.71 -6.87 0.65
C LYS A 36 -5.52 -8.10 1.04
N GLN A 37 -4.95 -9.00 1.84
CA GLN A 37 -5.63 -10.19 2.30
C GLN A 37 -6.85 -9.87 3.16
N ALA A 38 -6.75 -8.90 4.08
CA ALA A 38 -7.85 -8.45 4.91
C ALA A 38 -9.00 -7.84 4.08
N ALA A 39 -8.66 -7.15 3.00
CA ALA A 39 -9.62 -6.61 2.04
C ALA A 39 -10.17 -7.65 1.03
N GLY A 40 -9.72 -8.91 1.09
CA GLY A 40 -10.11 -9.95 0.13
C GLY A 40 -9.52 -9.76 -1.28
N LEU A 41 -8.49 -8.93 -1.40
CA LEU A 41 -7.78 -8.68 -2.65
C LEU A 41 -6.71 -9.73 -2.89
N SER A 42 -6.49 -10.05 -4.17
CA SER A 42 -5.37 -10.86 -4.60
C SER A 42 -4.06 -10.06 -4.55
N PRO A 43 -2.90 -10.71 -4.38
CA PRO A 43 -1.60 -10.02 -4.41
C PRO A 43 -1.34 -9.22 -5.70
N LYS A 44 -1.97 -9.64 -6.80
CA LYS A 44 -1.88 -9.03 -8.12
C LYS A 44 -2.80 -7.83 -8.33
N ASP A 45 -3.77 -7.61 -7.44
CA ASP A 45 -4.70 -6.50 -7.57
C ASP A 45 -3.97 -5.17 -7.34
N ASP A 46 -4.33 -4.18 -8.14
CA ASP A 46 -3.72 -2.86 -8.09
C ASP A 46 -4.23 -2.08 -6.88
N THR A 47 -3.33 -1.35 -6.23
CA THR A 47 -3.64 -0.51 -5.06
C THR A 47 -3.00 0.85 -5.25
N VAL A 48 -3.63 1.89 -4.70
CA VAL A 48 -3.07 3.23 -4.64
C VAL A 48 -2.50 3.44 -3.25
N ILE A 49 -1.25 3.89 -3.18
CA ILE A 49 -0.52 4.10 -1.93
C ILE A 49 -0.17 5.58 -1.81
N TYR A 50 -0.36 6.12 -0.63
CA TYR A 50 -0.15 7.53 -0.31
C TYR A 50 1.08 7.75 0.57
N ASP A 51 1.57 8.99 0.61
CA ASP A 51 2.75 9.42 1.35
C ASP A 51 2.61 9.36 2.88
N ASN A 52 1.38 9.25 3.38
CA ASN A 52 1.06 9.00 4.79
C ASN A 52 0.90 7.51 5.13
N GLY A 53 1.16 6.62 4.17
CA GLY A 53 1.06 5.17 4.34
C GLY A 53 -0.32 4.58 4.07
N ASP A 54 -1.34 5.39 3.78
CA ASP A 54 -2.66 4.86 3.42
C ASP A 54 -2.58 4.01 2.16
N VAL A 55 -3.36 2.95 2.13
CA VAL A 55 -3.55 2.08 0.98
C VAL A 55 -5.02 2.07 0.64
N THR A 56 -5.35 2.38 -0.61
CA THR A 56 -6.72 2.28 -1.13
C THR A 56 -6.78 1.26 -2.26
N ASP A 57 -7.90 0.55 -2.35
CA ASP A 57 -8.20 -0.27 -3.51
C ASP A 57 -8.37 0.61 -4.75
N LYS A 58 -7.78 0.21 -5.88
CA LYS A 58 -7.81 1.03 -7.09
C LYS A 58 -9.17 0.98 -7.80
N LEU A 59 -9.94 -0.09 -7.64
CA LEU A 59 -11.22 -0.28 -8.31
C LEU A 59 -12.37 0.40 -7.55
N SER A 60 -12.44 0.21 -6.23
CA SER A 60 -13.49 0.78 -5.40
C SER A 60 -13.14 2.18 -4.88
N GLY A 61 -11.84 2.48 -4.73
CA GLY A 61 -11.38 3.71 -4.10
C GLY A 61 -11.46 3.70 -2.57
N ASP A 62 -11.87 2.57 -1.97
CA ASP A 62 -11.98 2.42 -0.53
C ASP A 62 -10.60 2.30 0.11
N GLU A 63 -10.45 2.91 1.27
CA GLU A 63 -9.28 2.70 2.12
C GLU A 63 -9.34 1.31 2.73
N ILE A 64 -8.27 0.54 2.51
CA ILE A 64 -8.19 -0.87 2.90
C ILE A 64 -7.19 -1.11 4.03
N GLY A 65 -6.33 -0.13 4.35
CA GLY A 65 -5.39 -0.20 5.46
C GLY A 65 -4.30 0.86 5.40
N ASN A 66 -3.35 0.79 6.33
CA ASN A 66 -2.19 1.70 6.40
C ASN A 66 -0.89 0.92 6.66
N LEU A 67 0.16 1.22 5.89
CA LEU A 67 1.46 0.55 5.95
C LEU A 67 2.26 0.79 7.25
N HIS A 68 1.89 1.79 8.05
CA HIS A 68 2.51 2.06 9.35
C HIS A 68 1.82 1.34 10.52
N ASP A 69 0.56 0.96 10.36
CA ASP A 69 -0.24 0.35 11.44
C ASP A 69 -0.03 -1.17 11.54
N GLU A 70 0.35 -1.80 10.43
CA GLU A 70 0.59 -3.24 10.35
C GLU A 70 2.05 -3.56 10.75
N HIS A 71 2.25 -4.13 11.94
CA HIS A 71 3.55 -4.48 12.55
C HIS A 71 3.55 -5.83 13.25
#